data_AF-A0A7S2YLT9-F1
#
_entry.id   AF-A0A7S2YLT9-F1
#
_cell.length_a   1.000
_cell.length_b   1.000
_cell.length_c   1.000
_cell.angle_alpha   90.00
_cell.angle_beta   90.00
_cell.angle_gamma   90.00
#
_symmetry.space_group_name_H-M   'P 1'
#
loop_
_entity.id
_entity.type
_entity.pdbx_description
1 polymer ?
#
loop_
_entity_poly.entity_id
_entity_poly.type
_entity_poly.pdbx_seq_one_letter_code
_entity_poly.pdbx_strand_id
1 'polypeptide(L)'
;QPFNGYYVRILGDELQQQVGNAIRVGENRSLFSENGLVLSANGTILAVSHARHPRDDYNELWITPLFEVDIYRLDPSTATWRSMGNITLQGSTQDDDFGMALAMNDEGTLLAVGAPSDETSSIKAGRVATFQWDDEAGQWLPFADLLGEADSAFGSSVALLPSGNQLLVGAPQNDMNGEDSGQAFLYTVVGV
;
A
#
# COMPACT_ATOMS: atom_id res chain seq x y z
N GLN A 1 -27.17 -6.38 19.80
CA GLN A 1 -27.84 -6.68 18.52
C GLN A 1 -26.78 -7.23 17.58
N PRO A 2 -26.98 -8.36 16.89
CA PRO A 2 -25.97 -8.82 15.95
C PRO A 2 -26.03 -7.96 14.68
N PHE A 3 -24.87 -7.50 14.23
CA PHE A 3 -24.71 -6.75 13.00
C PHE A 3 -25.16 -7.60 11.81
N ASN A 4 -26.11 -7.10 11.02
CA ASN A 4 -26.41 -7.64 9.70
C ASN A 4 -25.19 -7.40 8.79
N GLY A 5 -24.30 -8.38 8.70
CA GLY A 5 -23.18 -8.34 7.77
C GLY A 5 -23.70 -8.40 6.33
N TYR A 6 -23.34 -7.39 5.54
CA TYR A 6 -23.45 -7.48 4.09
C TYR A 6 -22.50 -8.60 3.62
N TYR A 7 -23.04 -9.70 3.14
CA TYR A 7 -22.26 -10.71 2.42
C TYR A 7 -22.21 -10.34 0.95
N VAL A 8 -21.03 -10.40 0.34
CA VAL A 8 -20.91 -10.36 -1.11
C VAL A 8 -21.45 -11.69 -1.64
N ARG A 9 -22.49 -11.63 -2.46
CA ARG A 9 -23.01 -12.79 -3.19
C ARG A 9 -22.26 -12.87 -4.52
N ILE A 10 -21.51 -13.95 -4.74
CA ILE A 10 -20.98 -14.27 -6.07
C ILE A 10 -22.20 -14.57 -6.96
N LEU A 11 -22.26 -13.94 -8.13
CA LEU A 11 -23.26 -14.26 -9.15
C LEU A 11 -22.59 -15.16 -10.18
N GLY A 12 -23.05 -16.41 -10.29
CA GLY A 12 -22.48 -17.40 -11.20
C GLY A 12 -21.34 -18.19 -10.57
N ASP A 13 -21.62 -18.84 -9.45
CA ASP A 13 -20.68 -19.60 -8.58
C ASP A 13 -19.78 -20.63 -9.29
N GLU A 14 -20.07 -20.98 -10.56
CA GLU A 14 -19.20 -21.82 -11.40
C GLU A 14 -18.04 -21.05 -12.07
N LEU A 15 -18.16 -19.72 -12.22
CA LEU A 15 -17.16 -18.88 -12.89
C LEU A 15 -16.22 -18.17 -11.92
N GLN A 16 -16.61 -18.06 -10.65
CA GLN A 16 -15.81 -17.41 -9.62
C GLN A 16 -15.97 -18.15 -8.30
N GLN A 17 -14.84 -18.45 -7.67
CA GLN A 17 -14.80 -19.05 -6.35
C GLN A 17 -13.89 -18.21 -5.47
N GLN A 18 -14.34 -17.91 -4.26
CA GLN A 18 -13.51 -17.24 -3.28
C GLN A 18 -12.35 -18.15 -2.88
N VAL A 19 -11.14 -17.60 -2.89
CA VAL A 19 -9.95 -18.26 -2.35
C VAL A 19 -9.62 -17.64 -1.01
N GLY A 20 -9.55 -18.46 0.04
CA GLY A 20 -9.29 -17.98 1.38
C GLY A 20 -10.54 -17.50 2.14
N ASN A 21 -10.37 -17.16 3.41
CA ASN A 21 -11.37 -16.42 4.17
C ASN A 21 -11.41 -14.94 3.75
N ALA A 22 -12.51 -14.24 4.07
CA ALA A 22 -12.54 -12.79 3.97
C ALA A 22 -11.51 -12.17 4.94
N ILE A 23 -10.74 -11.20 4.45
CA ILE A 23 -9.82 -10.41 5.26
C ILE A 23 -10.57 -9.21 5.82
N ARG A 24 -10.32 -8.87 7.07
CA ARG A 24 -10.90 -7.70 7.73
C ARG A 24 -9.74 -6.83 8.20
N VAL A 25 -9.59 -5.67 7.59
CA VAL A 25 -8.57 -4.66 7.93
C VAL A 25 -9.20 -3.46 8.65
N GLY A 26 -8.39 -2.76 9.44
CA GLY A 26 -8.78 -1.56 10.20
C GLY A 26 -9.40 -1.84 11.58
N GLU A 27 -9.10 -0.99 12.57
CA GLU A 27 -9.84 -0.94 13.85
C GLU A 27 -11.13 -0.12 13.68
N ASN A 28 -12.15 -0.44 14.50
CA ASN A 28 -13.50 0.10 14.46
C ASN A 28 -13.57 1.65 14.30
N ARG A 29 -14.38 2.08 13.33
CA ARG A 29 -14.98 3.42 13.11
C ARG A 29 -14.09 4.48 12.43
N SER A 30 -14.55 4.88 11.23
CA SER A 30 -14.39 6.19 10.57
C SER A 30 -12.95 6.69 10.45
N LEU A 31 -12.27 6.63 9.31
CA LEU A 31 -12.62 7.07 7.96
C LEU A 31 -11.71 6.31 6.96
N PHE A 32 -12.27 5.95 5.79
CA PHE A 32 -11.60 5.29 4.64
C PHE A 32 -10.96 3.91 4.91
N SER A 33 -11.79 2.87 4.72
CA SER A 33 -11.36 1.47 4.62
C SER A 33 -10.80 1.20 3.22
N GLU A 34 -9.56 0.75 3.15
CA GLU A 34 -8.86 0.24 1.95
C GLU A 34 -8.52 1.32 0.90
N ASN A 35 -7.30 1.87 0.97
CA ASN A 35 -6.79 2.83 -0.03
C ASN A 35 -6.16 2.13 -1.25
N GLY A 36 -5.63 0.92 -1.04
CA GLY A 36 -4.93 0.15 -2.05
C GLY A 36 -4.92 -1.34 -1.70
N LEU A 37 -4.98 -2.15 -2.75
CA LEU A 37 -4.92 -3.61 -2.68
C LEU A 37 -3.94 -4.12 -3.73
N VAL A 38 -3.04 -5.02 -3.37
CA VAL A 38 -2.18 -5.71 -4.34
C VAL A 38 -2.03 -7.18 -3.99
N LEU A 39 -2.10 -8.03 -5.01
CA LEU A 39 -1.84 -9.46 -4.93
C LEU A 39 -0.57 -9.76 -5.73
N SER A 40 0.32 -10.58 -5.18
CA SER A 40 1.45 -11.12 -5.92
C SER A 40 0.96 -11.93 -7.12
N ALA A 41 1.70 -11.95 -8.24
CA ALA A 41 1.21 -12.60 -9.45
C ALA A 41 1.02 -14.13 -9.29
N ASN A 42 1.80 -14.76 -8.41
CA ASN A 42 1.60 -16.15 -7.99
C ASN A 42 0.35 -16.37 -7.10
N GLY A 43 -0.32 -15.31 -6.67
CA GLY A 43 -1.58 -15.35 -5.92
C GLY A 43 -1.45 -15.70 -4.44
N THR A 44 -0.24 -15.69 -3.87
CA THR A 44 0.00 -16.20 -2.51
C THR A 44 0.20 -15.13 -1.45
N ILE A 45 0.55 -13.90 -1.84
CA ILE A 45 0.78 -12.76 -0.94
C ILE A 45 -0.16 -11.62 -1.31
N LEU A 46 -0.87 -11.09 -0.31
CA LEU A 46 -1.82 -10.00 -0.47
C LEU A 46 -1.43 -8.88 0.51
N ALA A 47 -1.36 -7.64 0.01
CA ALA A 47 -1.18 -6.46 0.83
C ALA A 47 -2.38 -5.52 0.71
N VAL A 48 -2.78 -4.94 1.83
CA VAL A 48 -3.94 -4.06 1.95
C VAL A 48 -3.54 -2.83 2.76
N SER A 49 -3.66 -1.65 2.18
CA SER A 49 -3.36 -0.40 2.87
C SER A 49 -4.62 0.20 3.51
N HIS A 50 -4.47 0.77 4.69
CA HIS A 50 -5.54 1.49 5.37
C HIS A 50 -4.99 2.61 6.24
N ALA A 51 -5.83 3.61 6.50
CA ALA A 51 -5.55 4.63 7.48
C ALA A 51 -5.77 4.06 8.89
N ARG A 52 -4.75 4.17 9.74
CA ARG A 52 -4.84 3.89 11.16
C ARG A 52 -4.92 5.20 11.93
N HIS A 53 -6.11 5.50 12.42
CA HIS A 53 -6.26 6.52 13.42
C HIS A 53 -5.81 5.95 14.78
N PRO A 54 -4.81 6.54 15.45
CA PRO A 54 -4.52 6.19 16.84
C PRO A 54 -5.80 6.41 17.66
N ARG A 55 -6.14 5.39 18.46
CA ARG A 55 -7.41 5.22 19.17
C ARG A 55 -7.93 6.52 19.77
N ASP A 56 -9.25 6.70 19.69
CA ASP A 56 -10.24 7.57 20.39
C ASP A 56 -9.80 8.47 21.59
N ASP A 57 -8.56 8.92 21.64
CA ASP A 57 -8.05 9.85 22.63
C ASP A 57 -8.33 11.24 22.07
N TYR A 58 -9.61 11.64 22.11
CA TYR A 58 -10.12 12.97 21.74
C TYR A 58 -9.41 14.15 22.46
N ASN A 59 -8.36 13.89 23.23
CA ASN A 59 -7.55 14.83 23.98
C ASN A 59 -6.14 15.04 23.40
N GLU A 60 -5.69 14.27 22.40
CA GLU A 60 -4.43 14.54 21.71
C GLU A 60 -4.71 15.31 20.41
N LEU A 61 -4.65 16.64 20.51
CA LEU A 61 -5.13 17.57 19.47
C LEU A 61 -4.37 17.54 18.13
N TRP A 62 -3.39 16.67 17.91
CA TRP A 62 -2.59 16.62 16.67
C TRP A 62 -1.96 15.23 16.43
N ILE A 63 -2.73 14.14 16.55
CA ILE A 63 -2.13 12.84 16.21
C ILE A 63 -2.03 12.71 14.69
N THR A 64 -0.80 12.65 14.19
CA THR A 64 -0.54 12.32 12.78
C THR A 64 -1.16 10.95 12.50
N PRO A 65 -2.08 10.82 11.52
CA PRO A 65 -2.61 9.53 11.14
C PRO A 65 -1.44 8.63 10.74
N LEU A 66 -1.44 7.42 11.27
CA LEU A 66 -0.50 6.40 10.85
C LEU A 66 -1.13 5.71 9.66
N PHE A 67 -0.38 5.49 8.60
CA PHE A 67 -0.82 4.61 7.53
C PHE A 67 -0.22 3.24 7.76
N GLU A 68 -1.02 2.23 7.51
CA GLU A 68 -0.63 0.85 7.74
C GLU A 68 -0.90 0.03 6.47
N VAL A 69 0.06 -0.82 6.12
CA VAL A 69 -0.14 -1.84 5.10
C VAL A 69 -0.08 -3.18 5.79
N ASP A 70 -1.22 -3.87 5.86
CA ASP A 70 -1.29 -5.23 6.36
C ASP A 70 -0.97 -6.21 5.23
N ILE A 71 -0.09 -7.18 5.52
CA ILE A 71 0.32 -8.19 4.55
C ILE A 71 -0.12 -9.57 5.02
N TYR A 72 -0.61 -10.38 4.10
CA TYR A 72 -1.11 -11.72 4.36
C TYR A 72 -0.54 -12.72 3.38
N ARG A 73 -0.30 -13.94 3.87
CA ARG A 73 0.05 -15.12 3.08
C ARG A 73 -1.10 -16.10 3.07
N LEU A 74 -1.41 -16.65 1.90
CA LEU A 74 -2.35 -17.76 1.77
C LEU A 74 -1.70 -19.05 2.27
N ASP A 75 -2.32 -19.71 3.23
CA ASP A 75 -2.06 -21.12 3.51
C ASP A 75 -2.98 -21.98 2.61
N PRO A 76 -2.43 -22.66 1.59
CA PRO A 76 -3.23 -23.46 0.66
C PRO A 76 -3.82 -24.72 1.32
N SER A 77 -3.26 -25.20 2.43
CA SER A 77 -3.74 -26.41 3.12
C SER A 77 -5.05 -26.15 3.88
N THR A 78 -5.23 -24.93 4.37
CA THR A 78 -6.42 -24.52 5.12
C THR A 78 -7.31 -23.55 4.35
N ALA A 79 -6.87 -23.10 3.17
CA ALA A 79 -7.49 -22.01 2.43
C ALA A 79 -7.78 -20.81 3.35
N THR A 80 -6.73 -20.32 4.02
CA THR A 80 -6.85 -19.15 4.89
C THR A 80 -5.71 -18.16 4.67
N TRP A 81 -6.03 -16.88 4.74
CA TRP A 81 -5.07 -15.79 4.73
C TRP A 81 -4.54 -15.58 6.16
N ARG A 82 -3.22 -15.64 6.33
CA ARG A 82 -2.53 -15.46 7.61
C ARG A 82 -1.67 -14.21 7.56
N SER A 83 -1.71 -13.40 8.61
CA SER A 83 -0.91 -12.17 8.66
C SER A 83 0.59 -12.49 8.63
N MET A 84 1.32 -11.72 7.83
CA MET A 84 2.79 -11.62 7.80
C MET A 84 3.27 -10.37 8.54
N GLY A 85 2.41 -9.78 9.38
CA GLY A 85 2.65 -8.49 9.99
C GLY A 85 2.18 -7.33 9.11
N ASN A 86 2.66 -6.15 9.48
CA ASN A 86 2.22 -4.88 8.97
C ASN A 86 3.41 -3.95 8.78
N ILE A 87 3.27 -3.01 7.86
CA ILE A 87 4.20 -1.90 7.67
C ILE A 87 3.50 -0.64 8.16
N THR A 88 4.08 0.05 9.14
CA THR A 88 3.59 1.36 9.59
C THR A 88 4.44 2.46 8.99
N LEU A 89 3.78 3.43 8.37
CA LEU A 89 4.41 4.62 7.83
C LEU A 89 3.83 5.87 8.47
N GLN A 90 4.73 6.73 8.91
CA GLN A 90 4.40 8.05 9.38
C GLN A 90 4.43 8.98 8.18
N GLY A 91 3.28 9.57 7.88
CA GLY A 91 3.23 10.74 7.02
C GLY A 91 3.92 11.94 7.69
N SER A 92 4.39 12.86 6.88
CA SER A 92 4.72 14.23 7.25
C SER A 92 3.49 15.04 7.67
N THR A 93 2.32 14.77 7.05
CA THR A 93 1.05 15.46 7.36
C THR A 93 -0.14 14.51 7.47
N GLN A 94 -1.32 15.05 7.81
CA GLN A 94 -2.57 14.30 7.97
C GLN A 94 -3.16 13.79 6.64
N ASP A 95 -2.75 14.35 5.51
CA ASP A 95 -3.36 14.12 4.19
C ASP A 95 -2.37 13.56 3.15
N ASP A 96 -1.31 12.87 3.60
CA ASP A 96 -0.22 12.41 2.70
C ASP A 96 -0.63 11.29 1.71
N ASP A 97 -1.89 10.86 1.72
CA ASP A 97 -2.46 9.88 0.80
C ASP A 97 -1.62 8.58 0.71
N PHE A 98 -1.01 8.21 1.84
CA PHE A 98 -0.09 7.08 1.88
C PHE A 98 -0.85 5.76 1.68
N GLY A 99 -0.31 4.88 0.83
CA GLY A 99 -0.95 3.61 0.52
C GLY A 99 -2.02 3.70 -0.57
N MET A 100 -2.17 4.84 -1.24
CA MET A 100 -3.08 5.00 -2.39
C MET A 100 -2.66 4.21 -3.62
N ALA A 101 -1.36 3.85 -3.72
CA ALA A 101 -0.86 2.98 -4.77
C ALA A 101 0.04 1.90 -4.17
N LEU A 102 -0.18 0.64 -4.56
CA LEU A 102 0.62 -0.51 -4.14
C LEU A 102 1.10 -1.30 -5.36
N ALA A 103 2.34 -1.78 -5.34
CA ALA A 103 2.86 -2.72 -6.33
C ALA A 103 3.76 -3.77 -5.66
N MET A 104 3.68 -5.02 -6.10
CA MET A 104 4.37 -6.14 -5.49
C MET A 104 5.00 -7.04 -6.55
N ASN A 105 6.15 -7.64 -6.24
CA ASN A 105 6.81 -8.59 -7.14
C ASN A 105 6.11 -9.95 -7.09
N ASP A 106 6.48 -10.88 -7.98
CA ASP A 106 5.80 -12.17 -8.10
C ASP A 106 5.92 -13.03 -6.83
N GLU A 107 7.10 -13.01 -6.21
CA GLU A 107 7.35 -13.75 -4.96
C GLU A 107 6.70 -13.10 -3.73
N GLY A 108 6.20 -11.86 -3.85
CA GLY A 108 5.62 -11.10 -2.75
C GLY A 108 6.61 -10.75 -1.64
N THR A 109 7.88 -10.54 -2.01
CA THR A 109 8.98 -10.18 -1.11
C THR A 109 9.42 -8.73 -1.25
N LEU A 110 8.98 -8.02 -2.29
CA LEU A 110 9.24 -6.60 -2.50
C LEU A 110 7.91 -5.89 -2.74
N LEU A 111 7.66 -4.85 -1.94
CA LEU A 111 6.44 -4.05 -1.98
C LEU A 111 6.82 -2.58 -2.15
N ALA A 112 6.21 -1.91 -3.12
CA ALA A 112 6.27 -0.46 -3.29
C ALA A 112 4.95 0.17 -2.87
N VAL A 113 5.03 1.27 -2.13
CA VAL A 113 3.89 2.01 -1.61
C VAL A 113 4.00 3.49 -1.96
N GLY A 114 3.02 3.99 -2.71
CA GLY A 114 2.93 5.39 -3.10
C GLY A 114 2.16 6.25 -2.10
N ALA A 115 2.60 7.51 -1.99
CA ALA A 115 2.02 8.54 -1.13
C ALA A 115 2.10 9.88 -1.87
N PRO A 116 1.17 10.14 -2.82
CA PRO A 116 1.28 11.27 -3.74
C PRO A 116 1.16 12.64 -3.08
N SER A 117 0.56 12.72 -1.90
CA SER A 117 0.39 13.99 -1.17
C SER A 117 1.45 14.17 -0.06
N ASP A 118 2.42 13.25 0.04
CA ASP A 118 3.52 13.32 1.03
C ASP A 118 4.36 14.59 0.82
N GLU A 119 4.56 15.35 1.90
CA GLU A 119 5.29 16.61 1.90
C GLU A 119 6.67 16.53 2.56
N THR A 120 7.22 15.33 2.75
CA THR A 120 8.53 15.12 3.42
C THR A 120 9.65 15.89 2.72
N SER A 121 9.62 15.99 1.39
CA SER A 121 10.66 16.66 0.59
C SER A 121 10.27 18.09 0.18
N SER A 122 9.01 18.33 -0.17
CA SER A 122 8.44 19.63 -0.53
C SER A 122 6.92 19.56 -0.54
N ILE A 123 6.25 20.70 -0.69
CA ILE A 123 4.77 20.76 -0.78
C ILE A 123 4.26 19.83 -1.88
N LYS A 124 3.34 18.92 -1.52
CA LYS A 124 2.73 17.90 -2.39
C LYS A 124 3.71 17.21 -3.35
N ALA A 125 4.94 16.99 -2.88
CA ALA A 125 5.97 16.43 -3.75
C ALA A 125 5.67 14.97 -4.08
N GLY A 126 5.11 14.26 -3.11
CA GLY A 126 4.83 12.85 -3.18
C GLY A 126 6.06 11.99 -2.90
N ARG A 127 5.81 10.73 -2.53
CA ARG A 127 6.82 9.75 -2.13
C ARG A 127 6.44 8.35 -2.61
N VAL A 128 7.46 7.54 -2.86
CA VAL A 128 7.33 6.08 -2.91
C VAL A 128 8.29 5.46 -1.90
N ALA A 129 7.75 4.71 -0.95
CA ALA A 129 8.54 3.90 -0.03
C ALA A 129 8.49 2.44 -0.49
N THR A 130 9.62 1.75 -0.41
CA THR A 130 9.73 0.32 -0.74
C THR A 130 10.15 -0.47 0.48
N PHE A 131 9.64 -1.70 0.56
CA PHE A 131 9.89 -2.62 1.67
C PHE A 131 10.23 -3.99 1.14
N GLN A 132 11.20 -4.63 1.78
CA GLN A 132 11.61 -5.98 1.47
C GLN A 132 11.30 -6.90 2.66
N TRP A 133 10.76 -8.07 2.36
CA TRP A 133 10.57 -9.12 3.35
C TRP A 133 11.92 -9.73 3.72
N ASP A 134 12.22 -9.74 5.02
CA ASP A 134 13.40 -10.40 5.57
C ASP A 134 12.98 -11.74 6.21
N ASP A 135 13.41 -12.84 5.59
CA ASP A 135 13.05 -14.20 6.06
C ASP A 135 13.69 -14.56 7.40
N GLU A 136 14.85 -13.99 7.74
CA GLU A 136 15.55 -14.29 8.99
C GLU A 136 14.87 -13.61 10.18
N ALA A 137 14.51 -12.33 10.01
CA ALA A 137 13.83 -11.53 11.00
C ALA A 137 12.31 -11.78 11.02
N GLY A 138 11.75 -12.35 9.95
CA GLY A 138 10.32 -12.61 9.81
C GLY A 138 9.49 -11.32 9.82
N GLN A 139 10.00 -10.26 9.19
CA GLN A 139 9.35 -8.95 9.14
C GLN A 139 9.67 -8.20 7.85
N TRP A 140 8.82 -7.23 7.52
CA TRP A 140 9.08 -6.28 6.44
C TRP A 140 10.06 -5.20 6.91
N LEU A 141 11.12 -4.97 6.15
CA LEU A 141 12.12 -3.95 6.41
C LEU A 141 12.06 -2.84 5.37
N PRO A 142 12.30 -1.57 5.74
CA PRO A 142 12.48 -0.49 4.78
C PRO A 142 13.63 -0.81 3.82
N PHE A 143 13.41 -0.62 2.53
CA PHE A 143 14.38 -0.91 1.48
C PHE A 143 14.90 0.36 0.81
N ALA A 144 14.01 1.22 0.31
CA ALA A 144 14.36 2.50 -0.29
C ALA A 144 13.21 3.51 -0.22
N ASP A 145 13.57 4.79 -0.21
CA ASP A 145 12.66 5.93 -0.29
C ASP A 145 12.97 6.77 -1.52
N LEU A 146 11.95 7.03 -2.33
CA LEU A 146 12.00 7.86 -3.53
C LEU A 146 11.11 9.09 -3.30
N LEU A 147 11.69 10.27 -3.44
CA LEU A 147 11.03 11.54 -3.18
C LEU A 147 10.77 12.27 -4.50
N GLY A 148 9.56 12.76 -4.67
CA GLY A 148 9.20 13.61 -5.80
C GLY A 148 9.74 15.03 -5.68
N GLU A 149 9.52 15.78 -6.76
CA GLU A 149 9.71 17.23 -6.81
C GLU A 149 8.43 17.94 -6.32
N ALA A 150 8.54 19.21 -5.91
CA ALA A 150 7.40 20.00 -5.46
C ALA A 150 6.22 19.95 -6.44
N ASP A 151 5.01 19.82 -5.90
CA ASP A 151 3.74 19.74 -6.65
C ASP A 151 3.70 18.64 -7.73
N SER A 152 4.55 17.61 -7.68
CA SER A 152 4.60 16.59 -8.74
C SER A 152 3.63 15.42 -8.53
N ALA A 153 3.08 15.26 -7.32
CA ALA A 153 2.28 14.10 -6.90
C ALA A 153 2.96 12.75 -7.20
N PHE A 154 4.29 12.67 -7.01
CA PHE A 154 5.08 11.48 -7.27
C PHE A 154 4.60 10.30 -6.43
N GLY A 155 4.45 9.13 -7.06
CA GLY A 155 3.90 7.95 -6.38
C GLY A 155 2.38 7.80 -6.52
N SER A 156 1.71 8.66 -7.29
CA SER A 156 0.27 8.51 -7.63
C SER A 156 -0.05 7.18 -8.30
N SER A 157 0.93 6.60 -8.99
CA SER A 157 0.84 5.24 -9.54
C SER A 157 2.20 4.56 -9.43
N VAL A 158 2.22 3.30 -9.03
CA VAL A 158 3.42 2.47 -8.98
C VAL A 158 3.18 1.15 -9.70
N ALA A 159 4.21 0.64 -10.38
CA ALA A 159 4.20 -0.70 -10.95
C ALA A 159 5.57 -1.34 -10.77
N LEU A 160 5.59 -2.62 -10.43
CA LEU A 160 6.81 -3.37 -10.18
C LEU A 160 6.84 -4.56 -11.14
N LEU A 161 7.99 -4.84 -11.73
CA LEU A 161 8.13 -6.06 -12.53
C LEU A 161 8.01 -7.31 -11.64
N PRO A 162 7.55 -8.45 -12.20
CA PRO A 162 7.50 -9.73 -11.49
C PRO A 162 8.82 -10.11 -10.82
N SER A 163 9.95 -9.81 -11.47
CA SER A 163 11.30 -10.03 -10.95
C SER A 163 11.73 -9.07 -9.83
N GLY A 164 10.97 -8.01 -9.55
CA GLY A 164 11.30 -6.99 -8.55
C GLY A 164 12.42 -6.01 -8.95
N ASN A 165 13.10 -6.23 -10.08
CA ASN A 165 14.29 -5.45 -10.48
C ASN A 165 13.98 -4.12 -11.19
N GLN A 166 12.72 -3.80 -11.49
CA GLN A 166 12.33 -2.51 -12.03
C GLN A 166 11.05 -1.99 -11.40
N LEU A 167 11.06 -0.72 -11.05
CA LEU A 167 9.95 0.03 -10.47
C LEU A 167 9.61 1.22 -11.37
N LEU A 168 8.37 1.29 -11.83
CA LEU A 168 7.82 2.44 -12.55
C LEU A 168 7.00 3.29 -11.57
N VAL A 169 7.21 4.60 -11.60
CA VAL A 169 6.50 5.56 -10.76
C VAL A 169 5.93 6.68 -11.61
N GLY A 170 4.67 7.05 -11.39
CA GLY A 170 4.02 8.19 -12.02
C GLY A 170 4.00 9.43 -11.11
N ALA A 171 4.15 10.60 -11.72
CA ALA A 171 4.03 11.92 -11.10
C ALA A 171 3.17 12.80 -12.01
N PRO A 172 1.83 12.69 -11.93
CA PRO A 172 0.91 13.28 -12.91
C PRO A 172 0.90 14.82 -12.90
N GLN A 173 1.36 15.45 -11.82
CA GLN A 173 1.40 16.91 -11.68
C GLN A 173 2.79 17.50 -11.93
N ASN A 174 3.74 16.69 -12.42
CA ASN A 174 5.07 17.21 -12.72
C ASN A 174 5.04 18.20 -13.91
N ASP A 175 5.66 19.37 -13.71
CA ASP A 175 5.59 20.52 -14.62
C ASP A 175 6.70 20.60 -15.67
N MET A 176 7.62 19.64 -15.72
CA MET A 176 8.83 19.76 -16.53
C MET A 176 8.56 19.98 -18.04
N ASN A 177 7.41 19.52 -18.57
CA ASN A 177 6.98 19.71 -19.96
C ASN A 177 5.79 20.68 -20.12
N GLY A 178 5.42 21.43 -19.07
CA GLY A 178 4.24 22.29 -19.01
C GLY A 178 3.40 22.01 -17.76
N GLU A 179 2.52 22.95 -17.40
CA GLU A 179 1.63 22.86 -16.23
C GLU A 179 0.87 21.52 -16.21
N ASP A 180 1.04 20.76 -15.13
CA ASP A 180 0.48 19.43 -14.90
C ASP A 180 0.68 18.45 -16.08
N SER A 181 1.80 18.59 -16.81
CA SER A 181 2.09 17.75 -17.98
C SER A 181 2.34 16.28 -17.65
N GLY A 182 2.74 16.02 -16.40
CA GLY A 182 2.98 14.70 -15.85
C GLY A 182 4.27 14.04 -16.33
N GLN A 183 4.79 13.12 -15.52
CA GLN A 183 5.97 12.33 -15.81
C GLN A 183 5.86 10.89 -15.32
N ALA A 184 6.65 10.01 -15.93
CA ALA A 184 6.84 8.64 -15.49
C ALA A 184 8.33 8.33 -15.39
N PHE A 185 8.71 7.67 -14.29
CA PHE A 185 10.09 7.38 -13.92
C PHE A 185 10.28 5.88 -13.80
N LEU A 186 11.27 5.34 -14.51
CA LEU A 186 11.66 3.93 -14.41
C LEU A 186 12.96 3.81 -13.64
N TYR A 187 12.93 3.08 -12.54
CA TYR A 187 14.08 2.80 -11.68
C TYR A 187 14.50 1.34 -11.83
N THR A 188 15.82 1.12 -11.85
CA THR A 188 16.38 -0.22 -11.59
C THR A 188 16.49 -0.42 -10.10
N VAL A 189 15.92 -1.51 -9.60
CA VAL A 189 16.05 -1.91 -8.20
C VAL A 189 17.25 -2.86 -8.09
N VAL A 190 18.21 -2.49 -7.25
CA VAL A 190 19.48 -3.22 -7.07
C VAL A 190 19.55 -3.80 -5.66
N GLY A 191 20.05 -5.03 -5.53
CA GLY A 191 20.19 -5.70 -4.22
C GLY A 191 18.94 -6.42 -3.72
N VAL A 192 18.02 -6.77 -4.62
CA VAL A 192 16.82 -7.57 -4.36
C VAL A 192 17.00 -9.04 -4.68
#